data_AF-A0A2A7BJN7-F1
#
_entry.id   AF-A0A2A7BJN7-F1
#
_cell.length_a   1.000
_cell.length_b   1.000
_cell.length_c   1.000
_cell.angle_alpha   90.00
_cell.angle_beta   90.00
_cell.angle_gamma   90.00
#
_symmetry.space_group_name_H-M   'P 1'
#
loop_
_entity.id
_entity.type
_entity.pdbx_description
1 polymer ?
#
loop_
_entity_poly.entity_id
_entity_poly.type
_entity_poly.pdbx_seq_one_letter_code
_entity_poly.pdbx_strand_id
1 'polypeptide(L)'
;MKSECNRLFDLVLPGDFTFANELHNCMVTCLHNLFNAESLDEANRWEMELNRCTQEFKSLRNAKEEHEISKSYRVVIKRFQEKGINASLVSRKK
;
A
#
# COMPACT_ATOMS: atom_id res chain seq x y z
N MET A 1 14.17 13.61 -12.40
CA MET A 1 13.34 12.65 -11.63
C MET A 1 12.24 13.42 -10.89
N LYS A 2 11.03 13.51 -11.43
CA LYS A 2 9.87 14.07 -10.68
C LYS A 2 8.54 13.36 -10.99
N SER A 3 8.51 12.41 -11.93
CA SER A 3 7.28 11.68 -12.28
C SER A 3 7.04 10.41 -11.45
N GLU A 4 8.08 9.79 -10.89
CA GLU A 4 7.96 8.51 -10.17
C GLU A 4 7.26 8.66 -8.80
N CYS A 5 7.50 9.77 -8.07
CA CYS A 5 6.81 10.05 -6.80
C CYS A 5 5.30 10.27 -6.96
N ASN A 6 4.81 10.62 -8.15
CA ASN A 6 3.38 10.90 -8.34
C ASN A 6 2.51 9.64 -8.18
N ARG A 7 3.03 8.46 -8.56
CA ARG A 7 2.26 7.22 -8.44
C ARG A 7 2.10 6.73 -7.01
N LEU A 8 3.02 7.07 -6.11
CA LEU A 8 2.90 6.65 -4.70
C LEU A 8 1.67 7.27 -4.02
N PHE A 9 1.30 8.51 -4.37
CA PHE A 9 0.06 9.14 -3.90
C PHE A 9 -1.19 8.35 -4.31
N ASP A 10 -1.16 7.70 -5.47
CA ASP A 10 -2.26 6.84 -5.93
C ASP A 10 -2.25 5.46 -5.28
N LEU A 11 -1.14 5.04 -4.66
CA LEU A 11 -0.97 3.67 -4.15
C LEU A 11 -1.10 3.53 -2.63
N VAL A 12 -0.77 4.56 -1.85
CA VAL A 12 -0.82 4.52 -0.38
C VAL A 12 -1.67 5.65 0.20
N LEU A 13 -1.96 5.60 1.50
CA LEU A 13 -2.63 6.70 2.20
C LEU A 13 -1.67 7.89 2.33
N PRO A 14 -2.18 9.13 2.41
CA PRO A 14 -1.31 10.30 2.55
C PRO A 14 -0.36 10.25 3.76
N GLY A 15 -0.80 9.65 4.87
CA GLY A 15 0.01 9.51 6.08
C GLY A 15 1.18 8.53 5.95
N ASP A 16 1.10 7.60 4.99
CA ASP A 16 2.10 6.55 4.80
C ASP A 16 3.12 6.91 3.71
N PHE A 17 3.01 8.09 3.10
CA PHE A 17 3.78 8.46 1.91
C PHE A 17 5.30 8.42 2.15
N THR A 18 5.77 8.98 3.27
CA THR A 18 7.20 9.01 3.59
C THR A 18 7.76 7.59 3.70
N PHE A 19 7.07 6.72 4.43
CA PHE A 19 7.49 5.33 4.60
C PHE A 19 7.38 4.53 3.30
N ALA A 20 6.33 4.76 2.51
CA ALA A 20 6.18 4.16 1.18
C ALA A 20 7.34 4.55 0.23
N ASN A 21 7.84 5.78 0.33
CA ASN A 21 8.99 6.25 -0.44
C ASN A 21 10.32 5.62 0.05
N GLU A 22 10.49 5.44 1.37
CA GLU A 22 11.62 4.71 1.94
C GLU A 22 11.65 3.26 1.46
N LEU A 23 10.49 2.57 1.48
CA LEU A 23 10.35 1.22 0.97
C LEU A 23 10.63 1.12 -0.53
N HIS A 24 10.16 2.07 -1.32
CA HIS A 24 10.49 2.16 -2.75
C HIS A 24 12.01 2.25 -2.96
N ASN A 25 12.68 3.15 -2.24
CA ASN A 25 14.13 3.32 -2.35
C ASN A 25 14.89 2.08 -1.88
N CYS A 26 14.40 1.41 -0.82
CA CYS A 26 14.90 0.11 -0.41
C CYS A 26 14.82 -0.92 -1.55
N MET A 27 13.66 -1.08 -2.19
CA MET A 27 13.48 -2.03 -3.29
C MET A 27 14.41 -1.74 -4.47
N VAL A 28 14.54 -0.47 -4.87
CA VAL A 28 15.45 -0.05 -5.95
C VAL A 28 16.90 -0.37 -5.59
N THR A 29 17.31 -0.09 -4.36
CA THR A 29 18.68 -0.38 -3.88
C THR A 29 18.94 -1.89 -3.84
N CYS A 30 18.00 -2.68 -3.35
CA CYS A 30 18.14 -4.14 -3.29
C CYS A 30 18.26 -4.74 -4.69
N LEU A 31 17.44 -4.29 -5.65
CA LEU A 31 17.54 -4.72 -7.05
C LEU A 31 18.90 -4.35 -7.65
N HIS A 32 19.35 -3.12 -7.44
CA HIS A 32 20.66 -2.68 -7.91
C HIS A 32 21.79 -3.56 -7.35
N ASN A 33 21.78 -3.83 -6.05
CA ASN A 33 22.81 -4.64 -5.41
C ASN A 33 22.71 -6.12 -5.80
N LEU A 34 21.50 -6.65 -6.02
CA LEU A 34 21.28 -8.01 -6.49
C LEU A 34 21.96 -8.25 -7.85
N PHE A 35 21.84 -7.30 -8.79
CA PHE A 35 22.51 -7.38 -10.09
C PHE A 35 24.04 -7.25 -10.02
N ASN A 36 24.56 -6.61 -8.98
CA ASN A 36 26.00 -6.38 -8.79
C ASN A 36 26.64 -7.33 -7.77
N ALA A 37 25.89 -8.30 -7.24
CA ALA A 37 26.39 -9.22 -6.24
C ALA A 37 27.55 -10.06 -6.78
N GLU A 38 28.64 -10.15 -6.03
CA GLU A 38 29.83 -10.91 -6.43
C GLU A 38 29.73 -12.39 -6.02
N SER A 39 28.71 -12.73 -5.23
CA SER A 39 28.49 -14.08 -4.70
C SER A 39 27.00 -14.40 -4.55
N LEU A 40 26.70 -15.69 -4.52
CA LEU A 40 25.34 -16.18 -4.27
C LEU A 40 24.84 -15.78 -2.88
N ASP A 41 25.70 -15.80 -1.86
CA ASP A 41 25.32 -15.40 -0.50
C ASP A 41 24.96 -13.91 -0.42
N GLU A 42 25.67 -13.07 -1.17
CA GLU A 42 25.33 -11.66 -1.27
C GLU A 42 24.01 -11.44 -2.02
N ALA A 43 23.81 -12.14 -3.13
CA ALA A 43 22.55 -12.09 -3.86
C ALA A 43 21.37 -12.51 -2.96
N ASN A 44 21.52 -13.60 -2.20
CA ASN A 44 20.49 -14.09 -1.27
C ASN A 44 20.15 -13.06 -0.18
N ARG A 45 21.15 -12.33 0.34
CA ARG A 45 20.90 -11.25 1.32
C ARG A 45 20.04 -10.13 0.73
N TRP A 46 20.36 -9.69 -0.49
CA TRP A 46 19.60 -8.63 -1.16
C TRP A 46 18.20 -9.08 -1.57
N GLU A 47 18.03 -10.35 -1.94
CA GLU A 47 16.71 -10.93 -2.21
C GLU A 47 15.83 -10.97 -0.95
N MET A 48 16.39 -11.38 0.20
CA MET A 48 15.65 -11.36 1.47
C MET A 48 15.19 -9.94 1.85
N GLU A 49 16.05 -8.95 1.68
CA GLU A 49 15.73 -7.55 1.98
C GLU A 49 14.69 -6.98 1.00
N LEU A 50 14.80 -7.31 -0.29
CA LEU A 50 13.82 -6.96 -1.31
C LEU A 50 12.43 -7.54 -0.96
N ASN A 51 12.39 -8.81 -0.53
CA ASN A 51 11.16 -9.45 -0.09
C ASN A 51 10.55 -8.75 1.12
N ARG A 52 11.36 -8.35 2.12
CA ARG A 52 10.87 -7.59 3.27
C ARG A 52 10.22 -6.28 2.84
N CYS A 53 10.95 -5.45 2.09
CA CYS A 53 10.45 -4.14 1.65
C CYS A 53 9.20 -4.25 0.77
N THR A 54 9.11 -5.31 -0.05
CA THR A 54 7.92 -5.59 -0.87
C THR A 54 6.70 -5.95 -0.03
N GLN A 55 6.85 -6.78 1.02
CA GLN A 55 5.73 -7.17 1.89
C GLN A 55 5.21 -6.01 2.73
N GLU A 56 6.11 -5.19 3.26
CA GLU A 56 5.74 -3.98 4.00
C GLU A 56 4.98 -3.01 3.10
N PHE A 57 5.46 -2.79 1.87
CA PHE A 57 4.78 -1.91 0.91
C PHE A 57 3.40 -2.45 0.50
N LYS A 58 3.28 -3.77 0.31
CA LYS A 58 1.99 -4.42 0.04
C LYS A 58 0.99 -4.19 1.19
N SER A 59 1.45 -4.19 2.42
CA SER A 59 0.61 -3.93 3.59
C SER A 59 0.04 -2.51 3.59
N LEU A 60 0.83 -1.50 3.18
CA LEU A 60 0.34 -0.13 3.00
C LEU A 60 -0.74 -0.03 1.92
N ARG A 61 -0.57 -0.77 0.82
CA ARG A 61 -1.57 -0.82 -0.26
C ARG A 61 -2.89 -1.45 0.20
N ASN A 62 -2.81 -2.54 0.96
CA ASN A 62 -4.00 -3.18 1.52
C ASN A 62 -4.73 -2.23 2.48
N ALA A 63 -3.99 -1.52 3.34
CA ALA A 63 -4.58 -0.52 4.25
C ALA A 63 -5.30 0.61 3.49
N LYS A 64 -4.74 1.07 2.36
CA LYS A 64 -5.42 2.03 1.48
C LYS A 64 -6.71 1.45 0.90
N GLU A 65 -6.66 0.23 0.37
CA GLU A 65 -7.83 -0.43 -0.21
C GLU A 65 -8.96 -0.58 0.83
N GLU A 66 -8.62 -1.03 2.03
CA GLU A 66 -9.56 -1.15 3.15
C GLU A 66 -10.16 0.21 3.55
N HIS A 67 -9.33 1.26 3.57
CA HIS A 67 -9.78 2.62 3.85
C HIS A 67 -10.78 3.13 2.81
N GLU A 68 -10.51 2.94 1.52
CA GLU A 68 -11.41 3.37 0.44
C GLU A 68 -12.72 2.56 0.43
N ILE A 69 -12.66 1.26 0.69
CA ILE A 69 -13.86 0.42 0.86
C ILE A 69 -14.71 0.93 2.05
N SER A 70 -14.06 1.22 3.19
CA SER A 70 -14.73 1.73 4.39
C SER A 70 -15.38 3.10 4.14
N LYS A 71 -14.69 4.00 3.42
CA LYS A 71 -15.21 5.31 3.03
C LYS A 71 -16.43 5.18 2.12
N SER A 72 -16.36 4.31 1.11
CA SER A 72 -17.50 4.00 0.24
C SER A 72 -18.71 3.52 1.03
N TYR A 73 -18.50 2.59 1.98
CA TYR A 73 -19.56 2.07 2.84
C TYR A 73 -20.18 3.16 3.74
N ARG A 74 -19.36 4.03 4.35
CA ARG A 74 -19.84 5.17 5.14
C ARG A 74 -20.69 6.13 4.31
N VAL A 75 -20.32 6.39 3.06
CA VAL A 75 -21.11 7.22 2.15
C VAL A 75 -22.46 6.58 1.85
N VAL A 76 -22.49 5.27 1.60
CA VAL A 76 -23.73 4.52 1.40
C VAL A 76 -24.65 4.62 2.63
N ILE A 77 -24.12 4.39 3.83
CA ILE A 77 -24.88 4.52 5.09
C ILE A 77 -25.46 5.93 5.25
N LYS A 78 -24.66 6.98 5.06
CA LYS A 78 -25.14 8.37 5.18
C LYS A 78 -26.30 8.65 4.23
N ARG A 79 -26.20 8.22 2.97
CA ARG A 79 -27.28 8.38 1.99
C ARG A 79 -28.57 7.66 2.38
N PHE A 80 -28.49 6.52 3.05
CA PHE A 80 -29.67 5.82 3.56
C PHE A 80 -30.29 6.54 4.76
N GLN A 81 -29.47 7.03 5.69
CA GLN A 81 -29.94 7.82 6.84
C GLN A 81 -30.63 9.11 6.38
N GLU A 82 -30.08 9.81 5.39
CA GLU A 82 -30.70 11.01 4.78
C GLU A 82 -32.07 10.70 4.15
N LYS A 83 -32.30 9.48 3.69
CA LYS A 83 -33.57 9.01 3.14
C LYS A 83 -34.53 8.43 4.20
N GLY A 84 -34.19 8.52 5.49
CA GLY A 84 -34.98 7.94 6.57
C GLY A 84 -34.97 6.40 6.60
N ILE A 85 -34.07 5.76 5.84
CA ILE A 85 -33.93 4.31 5.79
C ILE A 85 -33.03 3.88 6.94
N ASN A 86 -33.46 2.87 7.70
CA ASN A 86 -32.69 2.36 8.83
C ASN A 86 -31.35 1.77 8.36
N ALA A 87 -30.25 2.42 8.74
CA ALA A 87 -28.89 2.00 8.39
C ALA A 87 -28.52 0.61 8.93
N SER A 88 -29.26 0.07 9.92
CA SER A 88 -29.05 -1.30 10.42
C SER A 88 -29.37 -2.38 9.39
N LEU A 89 -30.15 -2.06 8.36
CA LEU A 89 -30.47 -2.98 7.25
C LEU A 89 -29.32 -3.11 6.25
N VAL A 90 -28.39 -2.15 6.25
CA VAL A 90 -27.20 -2.19 5.42
C VAL A 90 -26.15 -2.97 6.21
N SER A 91 -25.99 -4.25 5.89
CA SER A 91 -24.93 -5.09 6.43
C SER A 91 -23.95 -5.48 5.32
N ARG A 92 -22.66 -5.50 5.66
CA ARG A 92 -21.62 -6.06 4.81
C ARG A 92 -21.84 -7.57 4.72
N LYS A 93 -22.11 -8.12 3.54
CA LYS A 93 -21.94 -9.56 3.32
C LYS A 93 -20.46 -9.88 3.52
N LYS A 94 -20.18 -10.79 4.46
CA LYS A 94 -18.84 -11.36 4.69
C LYS A 94 -18.43 -12.22 3.51
#